data_AF-A0A9E3CJS2-F1
#
_entry.id   AF-A0A9E3CJS2-F1
#
_cell.length_a   1.000
_cell.length_b   1.000
_cell.length_c   1.000
_cell.angle_alpha   90.00
_cell.angle_beta   90.00
_cell.angle_gamma   90.00
#
_symmetry.space_group_name_H-M   'P 1'
#
loop_
_entity.id
_entity.type
_entity.pdbx_description
1 polymer ?
#
loop_
_entity_poly.entity_id
_entity_poly.type
_entity_poly.pdbx_seq_one_letter_code
_entity_poly.pdbx_strand_id
1 'polypeptide(L)'
;MKFILTLLLGLVLGGAGAYFLFVGAPRVGALKGQPVRAPDAGGTPPGTAVVELDEQFFGALLDSIFRDLNKPAFPPGGSEGCQNQVVIEPGAGDVKTGVLMRDGKVVVPLAFSGTYNLFGNCQNMRGTAEANLDFRFAPEEQTLYGQLNVAGVNVEGMAPVLSGFVTAFVQGAINQRVNPLVLLRGQQLTLNIPVQAAGGTLSAQAREVHEEAKDGKLRLLVTYDFKGAKGGQ
;
A
#
# COMPACT_ATOMS: atom_id res chain seq x y z
N MET A 1 79.99 -1.03 0.07
CA MET A 1 78.51 -0.88 0.05
C MET A 1 77.87 -1.14 -1.33
N LYS A 2 78.49 -0.79 -2.47
CA LYS A 2 77.93 -1.01 -3.82
C LYS A 2 77.59 -2.48 -4.16
N PHE A 3 78.43 -3.44 -3.76
CA PHE A 3 78.26 -4.87 -4.16
C PHE A 3 77.14 -5.62 -3.42
N ILE A 4 76.84 -5.23 -2.18
CA ILE A 4 75.75 -5.84 -1.41
C ILE A 4 74.39 -5.39 -1.97
N LEU A 5 74.33 -4.13 -2.43
CA LEU A 5 73.12 -3.56 -3.02
C LEU A 5 72.78 -4.24 -4.36
N THR A 6 73.80 -4.55 -5.18
CA THR A 6 73.60 -5.30 -6.43
C THR A 6 73.16 -6.75 -6.21
N LEU A 7 73.62 -7.40 -5.14
CA LEU A 7 73.25 -8.78 -4.84
C LEU A 7 71.82 -8.88 -4.30
N LEU A 8 71.40 -7.94 -3.44
CA LEU A 8 70.01 -7.84 -3.00
C LEU A 8 69.08 -7.50 -4.16
N LEU A 9 69.50 -6.62 -5.07
CA LEU A 9 68.72 -6.29 -6.26
C LEU A 9 68.55 -7.51 -7.18
N GLY A 10 69.62 -8.29 -7.37
CA GLY A 10 69.57 -9.53 -8.16
C GLY A 10 68.67 -10.61 -7.53
N LEU A 11 68.70 -10.75 -6.20
CA LEU A 11 67.88 -11.72 -5.48
C LEU A 11 66.38 -11.36 -5.52
N VAL A 12 66.06 -10.06 -5.37
CA VAL A 12 64.68 -9.56 -5.46
C VAL A 12 64.15 -9.70 -6.89
N LEU A 13 64.94 -9.34 -7.90
CA LEU A 13 64.54 -9.45 -9.31
C LEU A 13 64.42 -10.92 -9.75
N GLY A 14 65.36 -11.78 -9.34
CA GLY A 14 65.32 -13.21 -9.65
C GLY A 14 64.19 -13.95 -8.95
N GLY A 15 63.97 -13.66 -7.66
CA GLY A 15 62.89 -14.26 -6.88
C GLY A 15 61.50 -13.84 -7.36
N ALA A 16 61.31 -12.54 -7.66
CA ALA A 16 60.06 -12.04 -8.23
C ALA A 16 59.81 -12.60 -9.63
N GLY A 17 60.84 -12.67 -10.48
CA GLY A 17 60.73 -13.22 -11.82
C GLY A 17 60.33 -14.69 -11.83
N ALA A 18 60.93 -15.51 -10.97
CA ALA A 18 60.61 -16.94 -10.88
C ALA A 18 59.20 -17.18 -10.33
N TYR A 19 58.77 -16.41 -9.33
CA TYR A 19 57.42 -16.52 -8.76
C TYR A 19 56.33 -16.21 -9.82
N PHE A 20 56.52 -15.16 -10.61
CA PHE A 20 55.56 -14.78 -11.65
C PHE A 20 55.56 -15.71 -12.87
N LEU A 21 56.69 -16.32 -13.22
CA LEU A 21 56.80 -17.22 -14.38
C LEU A 21 56.33 -18.65 -14.11
N PHE A 22 56.54 -19.20 -12.92
CA PHE A 22 56.27 -20.62 -12.65
C PHE A 22 55.04 -20.90 -11.80
N VAL A 23 54.61 -19.98 -10.92
CA VAL A 23 53.48 -20.23 -10.01
C VAL A 23 52.15 -19.88 -10.66
N GLY A 24 52.14 -18.94 -11.62
CA GLY A 24 50.92 -18.46 -12.28
C GLY A 24 50.02 -17.70 -11.30
N ALA A 25 49.68 -16.45 -11.62
CA ALA A 25 48.72 -15.70 -10.82
C ALA A 25 47.39 -16.48 -10.74
N PRO A 26 46.81 -16.74 -9.55
CA PRO A 26 45.49 -17.33 -9.46
C PRO A 26 44.51 -16.40 -10.17
N ARG A 27 44.03 -16.83 -11.34
CA ARG A 27 43.00 -16.11 -12.09
C ARG A 27 41.67 -16.34 -11.39
N VAL A 28 41.42 -15.59 -10.34
CA VAL A 28 40.07 -15.38 -9.84
C VAL A 28 39.33 -14.65 -10.96
N GLY A 29 38.41 -15.34 -11.62
CA GLY A 29 37.61 -14.77 -12.70
C GLY A 29 36.98 -13.47 -12.20
N ALA A 30 37.06 -12.41 -13.02
CA ALA A 30 36.35 -11.18 -12.75
C ALA A 30 34.86 -11.51 -12.61
N LEU A 31 34.34 -11.42 -11.39
CA LEU A 31 32.91 -11.53 -11.13
C LEU A 31 32.21 -10.48 -12.00
N LYS A 32 31.33 -10.93 -12.89
CA LYS A 32 30.52 -10.02 -13.70
C LYS A 32 29.44 -9.43 -12.80
N GLY A 33 29.46 -8.11 -12.65
CA GLY A 33 28.49 -7.34 -11.88
C GLY A 33 29.18 -6.37 -10.92
N GLN A 34 28.54 -5.25 -10.61
CA GLN A 34 29.00 -4.37 -9.54
C GLN A 34 28.71 -5.03 -8.18
N PRO A 35 29.59 -4.87 -7.18
CA PRO A 35 29.29 -5.29 -5.82
C PRO A 35 28.04 -4.56 -5.32
N VAL A 36 27.06 -5.33 -4.86
CA VAL A 36 25.76 -4.84 -4.38
C VAL A 36 25.97 -3.90 -3.18
N ARG A 37 25.42 -2.68 -3.25
CA ARG A 37 25.43 -1.68 -2.17
C ARG A 37 24.05 -1.56 -1.51
N ALA A 38 24.04 -1.18 -0.24
CA ALA A 38 22.83 -1.03 0.57
C ALA A 38 21.95 0.16 0.10
N PRO A 39 20.62 0.06 0.23
CA PRO A 39 19.71 1.21 0.20
C PRO A 39 19.38 1.65 1.63
N ASP A 40 19.74 2.88 2.05
CA ASP A 40 19.44 3.42 3.40
C ASP A 40 18.34 4.51 3.52
N ALA A 41 18.52 5.78 3.91
CA ALA A 41 18.46 6.87 2.93
C ALA A 41 19.63 6.69 1.96
N GLY A 42 19.63 5.64 1.17
CA GLY A 42 18.49 5.33 0.32
C GLY A 42 17.20 4.67 0.78
N GLY A 43 17.15 3.41 0.47
CA GLY A 43 16.09 2.93 -0.37
C GLY A 43 15.18 1.96 0.32
N THR A 44 14.09 1.75 -0.40
CA THR A 44 13.32 0.52 -0.47
C THR A 44 14.20 -0.68 -0.06
N PRO A 45 13.96 -1.27 1.14
CA PRO A 45 14.76 -2.36 1.66
C PRO A 45 14.90 -3.48 0.61
N PRO A 46 16.04 -4.18 0.53
CA PRO A 46 16.18 -5.28 -0.40
C PRO A 46 15.03 -6.27 -0.23
N GLY A 47 14.40 -6.64 -1.34
CA GLY A 47 13.20 -7.48 -1.32
C GLY A 47 11.89 -6.73 -1.14
N THR A 48 11.85 -5.42 -1.35
CA THR A 48 10.61 -4.62 -1.28
C THR A 48 10.10 -4.23 -2.67
N ALA A 49 8.81 -4.45 -2.93
CA ALA A 49 8.11 -3.96 -4.12
C ALA A 49 7.39 -2.65 -3.80
N VAL A 50 7.30 -1.75 -4.78
CA VAL A 50 6.57 -0.49 -4.64
C VAL A 50 5.39 -0.51 -5.61
N VAL A 51 4.18 -0.37 -5.07
CA VAL A 51 2.96 -0.16 -5.85
C VAL A 51 2.55 1.29 -5.69
N GLU A 52 2.46 2.03 -6.79
CA GLU A 52 2.12 3.45 -6.79
C GLU A 52 0.78 3.65 -7.50
N LEU A 53 -0.16 4.33 -6.82
CA LEU A 53 -1.50 4.64 -7.30
C LEU A 53 -1.74 6.14 -7.14
N ASP A 54 -2.15 6.83 -8.20
CA ASP A 54 -2.46 8.26 -8.15
C ASP A 54 -3.94 8.52 -7.87
N GLU A 55 -4.29 9.78 -7.55
CA GLU A 55 -5.68 10.21 -7.34
C GLU A 55 -6.58 9.94 -8.56
N GLN A 56 -6.04 9.98 -9.78
CA GLN A 56 -6.81 9.78 -11.01
C GLN A 56 -7.27 8.33 -11.14
N PHE A 57 -6.43 7.37 -10.75
CA PHE A 57 -6.78 5.96 -10.67
C PHE A 57 -8.01 5.75 -9.78
N PHE A 58 -8.02 6.33 -8.58
CA PHE A 58 -9.15 6.22 -7.67
C PHE A 58 -10.40 6.94 -8.19
N GLY A 59 -10.22 8.09 -8.86
CA GLY A 59 -11.30 8.78 -9.55
C GLY A 59 -11.97 7.89 -10.61
N ALA A 60 -11.17 7.27 -11.48
CA ALA A 60 -11.68 6.35 -12.50
C ALA A 60 -12.36 5.12 -11.90
N LEU A 61 -11.82 4.57 -10.81
CA LEU A 61 -12.43 3.46 -10.07
C LEU A 61 -13.81 3.85 -9.52
N LEU A 62 -13.92 4.97 -8.82
CA LEU A 62 -15.17 5.44 -8.23
C LEU A 62 -16.20 5.77 -9.31
N ASP A 63 -15.78 6.44 -10.39
CA ASP A 63 -16.65 6.75 -11.52
C ASP A 63 -17.19 5.46 -12.17
N SER A 64 -16.41 4.37 -12.19
CA SER A 64 -16.84 3.07 -12.70
C SER A 64 -17.85 2.40 -11.74
N ILE A 65 -17.63 2.48 -10.42
CA ILE A 65 -18.59 1.98 -9.42
C ILE A 65 -19.94 2.70 -9.59
N PHE A 66 -19.94 4.04 -9.65
CA PHE A 66 -21.18 4.80 -9.77
C PHE A 66 -21.92 4.52 -11.08
N ARG A 67 -21.18 4.31 -12.17
CA ARG A 67 -21.73 4.05 -13.51
C ARG A 67 -22.26 2.62 -13.65
N ASP A 68 -21.51 1.64 -13.18
CA ASP A 68 -21.70 0.24 -13.53
C ASP A 68 -22.33 -0.59 -12.40
N LEU A 69 -22.15 -0.20 -11.13
CA LEU A 69 -22.58 -0.97 -9.96
C LEU A 69 -23.69 -0.29 -9.14
N ASN A 70 -24.15 0.88 -9.57
CA ASN A 70 -25.05 1.80 -8.84
C ASN A 70 -24.42 2.41 -7.57
N LYS A 71 -25.11 3.40 -7.01
CA LYS A 71 -24.68 4.13 -5.82
C LYS A 71 -24.63 3.20 -4.60
N PRO A 72 -23.49 3.15 -3.87
CA PRO A 72 -23.40 2.39 -2.63
C PRO A 72 -24.42 2.88 -1.61
N ALA A 73 -25.19 1.96 -1.03
CA ALA A 73 -26.29 2.29 -0.15
C ALA A 73 -26.28 1.42 1.11
N PHE A 74 -26.28 2.05 2.28
CA PHE A 74 -26.05 1.43 3.58
C PHE A 74 -27.26 1.59 4.50
N PRO A 75 -28.05 0.53 4.72
CA PRO A 75 -29.10 0.53 5.73
C PRO A 75 -28.50 0.21 7.11
N PRO A 76 -28.56 1.06 8.15
CA PRO A 76 -28.05 0.77 9.48
C PRO A 76 -29.00 -0.09 10.33
N GLY A 77 -30.07 -0.64 9.74
CA GLY A 77 -31.05 -1.49 10.40
C GLY A 77 -32.46 -1.02 10.04
N GLY A 78 -33.23 -1.89 9.38
CA GLY A 78 -34.57 -1.54 8.92
C GLY A 78 -35.53 -1.39 10.10
N SER A 79 -36.31 -0.31 10.12
CA SER A 79 -37.53 -0.24 10.92
C SER A 79 -38.73 -0.13 9.99
N GLU A 80 -39.87 -0.74 10.37
CA GLU A 80 -41.08 -0.70 9.56
C GLU A 80 -41.47 0.76 9.26
N GLY A 81 -41.62 1.08 7.97
CA GLY A 81 -42.06 2.40 7.49
C GLY A 81 -40.96 3.35 7.01
N CYS A 82 -39.68 3.13 7.32
CA CYS A 82 -38.58 3.96 6.81
C CYS A 82 -37.36 3.14 6.43
N GLN A 83 -36.84 3.33 5.21
CA GLN A 83 -35.67 2.58 4.73
C GLN A 83 -34.42 2.82 5.59
N ASN A 84 -34.34 3.96 6.29
CA ASN A 84 -33.21 4.41 7.11
C ASN A 84 -31.92 4.09 6.38
N GLN A 85 -31.50 4.91 5.43
CA GLN A 85 -30.40 4.55 4.55
C GLN A 85 -29.51 5.74 4.28
N VAL A 86 -28.20 5.49 4.24
CA VAL A 86 -27.21 6.43 3.75
C VAL A 86 -26.74 5.94 2.38
N VAL A 87 -26.86 6.78 1.37
CA VAL A 87 -26.44 6.53 -0.01
C VAL A 87 -25.26 7.43 -0.31
N ILE A 88 -24.17 6.86 -0.84
CA ILE A 88 -23.02 7.64 -1.28
C ILE A 88 -23.31 8.19 -2.67
N GLU A 89 -23.17 9.50 -2.80
CA GLU A 89 -23.43 10.26 -4.02
C GLU A 89 -22.11 10.57 -4.73
N PRO A 90 -22.08 10.72 -6.07
CA PRO A 90 -20.88 11.17 -6.78
C PRO A 90 -20.41 12.57 -6.35
N GLY A 91 -21.33 13.43 -5.89
CA GLY A 91 -21.03 14.75 -5.37
C GLY A 91 -22.26 15.44 -4.77
N ALA A 92 -22.03 16.47 -3.97
CA ALA A 92 -23.03 17.36 -3.38
C ALA A 92 -22.43 18.76 -3.21
N GLY A 93 -23.10 19.78 -3.76
CA GLY A 93 -22.55 21.13 -3.85
C GLY A 93 -21.18 21.14 -4.56
N ASP A 94 -20.18 21.73 -3.91
CA ASP A 94 -18.80 21.78 -4.40
C ASP A 94 -17.93 20.57 -4.02
N VAL A 95 -18.49 19.62 -3.25
CA VAL A 95 -17.76 18.43 -2.79
C VAL A 95 -18.02 17.26 -3.73
N LYS A 96 -16.96 16.76 -4.36
CA LYS A 96 -16.97 15.52 -5.14
C LYS A 96 -16.53 14.35 -4.25
N THR A 97 -17.24 13.24 -4.31
CA THR A 97 -16.79 11.99 -3.67
C THR A 97 -15.52 11.49 -4.34
N GLY A 98 -14.48 11.26 -3.55
CA GLY A 98 -13.15 10.97 -4.10
C GLY A 98 -12.19 10.41 -3.07
N VAL A 99 -10.96 10.16 -3.53
CA VAL A 99 -9.82 9.81 -2.68
C VAL A 99 -8.72 10.81 -3.00
N LEU A 100 -8.21 11.48 -1.96
CA LEU A 100 -7.23 12.55 -2.06
C LEU A 100 -6.05 12.24 -1.14
N MET A 101 -4.85 12.62 -1.56
CA MET A 101 -3.62 12.42 -0.80
C MET A 101 -3.19 13.78 -0.26
N ARG A 102 -3.50 14.02 1.01
CA ARG A 102 -3.33 15.32 1.67
C ARG A 102 -2.58 15.14 2.98
N ASP A 103 -1.58 15.98 3.21
CA ASP A 103 -0.84 16.05 4.47
C ASP A 103 -0.28 14.71 4.96
N GLY A 104 0.24 13.88 4.05
CA GLY A 104 0.77 12.56 4.41
C GLY A 104 -0.29 11.48 4.61
N LYS A 105 -1.58 11.78 4.36
CA LYS A 105 -2.72 10.90 4.64
C LYS A 105 -3.60 10.69 3.41
N VAL A 106 -4.39 9.62 3.46
CA VAL A 106 -5.46 9.36 2.49
C VAL A 106 -6.77 9.91 3.06
N VAL A 107 -7.27 10.97 2.44
CA VAL A 107 -8.52 11.66 2.80
C VAL A 107 -9.59 11.29 1.78
N VAL A 108 -10.79 11.00 2.27
CA VAL A 108 -11.93 10.56 1.47
C VAL A 108 -13.06 11.57 1.68
N PRO A 109 -13.15 12.62 0.85
CA PRO A 109 -14.36 13.43 0.80
C PRO A 109 -15.51 12.58 0.26
N LEU A 110 -16.68 12.68 0.91
CA LEU A 110 -17.86 11.92 0.60
C LEU A 110 -19.05 12.88 0.48
N ALA A 111 -19.81 12.77 -0.59
CA ALA A 111 -21.17 13.29 -0.66
C ALA A 111 -22.14 12.16 -0.32
N PHE A 112 -23.20 12.48 0.40
CA PHE A 112 -24.22 11.50 0.74
C PHE A 112 -25.63 12.06 0.65
N SER A 113 -26.58 11.16 0.41
CA SER A 113 -28.01 11.38 0.53
C SER A 113 -28.62 10.25 1.35
N GLY A 114 -29.87 10.39 1.76
CA GLY A 114 -30.48 9.33 2.55
C GLY A 114 -31.83 9.67 3.12
N THR A 115 -32.34 8.73 3.89
CA THR A 115 -33.55 8.89 4.70
C THR A 115 -33.31 8.43 6.13
N TYR A 116 -34.01 9.05 7.08
CA TYR A 116 -34.03 8.62 8.47
C TYR A 116 -35.41 8.81 9.06
N ASN A 117 -35.76 7.94 10.00
CA ASN A 117 -36.97 8.07 10.79
C ASN A 117 -36.72 9.05 11.95
N LEU A 118 -37.52 10.11 12.00
CA LEU A 118 -37.60 11.02 13.13
C LEU A 118 -39.06 11.07 13.60
N PHE A 119 -39.31 10.55 14.80
CA PHE A 119 -40.64 10.53 15.43
C PHE A 119 -41.76 9.94 14.55
N GLY A 120 -41.48 8.85 13.83
CA GLY A 120 -42.46 8.17 12.97
C GLY A 120 -42.57 8.74 11.55
N ASN A 121 -41.82 9.80 11.22
CA ASN A 121 -41.80 10.41 9.90
C ASN A 121 -40.46 10.17 9.20
N CYS A 122 -40.49 9.73 7.94
CA CYS A 122 -39.29 9.67 7.11
C CYS A 122 -38.87 11.06 6.65
N GLN A 123 -37.69 11.48 7.08
CA GLN A 123 -37.06 12.71 6.64
C GLN A 123 -35.91 12.38 5.69
N ASN A 124 -35.73 13.23 4.67
CA ASN A 124 -34.59 13.14 3.78
C ASN A 124 -33.38 13.84 4.42
N MET A 125 -32.19 13.31 4.17
CA MET A 125 -30.93 13.96 4.52
C MET A 125 -30.05 14.05 3.28
N ARG A 126 -29.27 15.13 3.19
CA ARG A 126 -28.19 15.30 2.22
C ARG A 126 -27.06 16.08 2.86
N GLY A 127 -25.85 15.83 2.42
CA GLY A 127 -24.70 16.52 2.95
C GLY A 127 -23.39 15.94 2.48
N THR A 128 -22.34 16.34 3.17
CA THR A 128 -20.97 15.95 2.90
C THR A 128 -20.32 15.42 4.16
N ALA A 129 -19.41 14.46 4.00
CA ALA A 129 -18.62 13.91 5.08
C ALA A 129 -17.15 13.89 4.65
N GLU A 130 -16.27 13.97 5.63
CA GLU A 130 -14.84 13.80 5.44
C GLU A 130 -14.39 12.60 6.26
N ALA A 131 -13.67 11.69 5.63
CA ALA A 131 -13.12 10.50 6.27
C ALA A 131 -11.63 10.36 6.00
N ASN A 132 -10.92 9.68 6.91
CA ASN A 132 -9.53 9.28 6.71
C ASN A 132 -9.46 7.76 6.50
N LEU A 133 -8.59 7.30 5.62
CA LEU A 133 -8.34 5.88 5.40
C LEU A 133 -6.99 5.48 6.00
N ASP A 134 -7.05 4.64 7.04
CA ASP A 134 -5.87 4.06 7.68
C ASP A 134 -5.60 2.65 7.15
N PHE A 135 -4.35 2.27 7.01
CA PHE A 135 -3.94 0.96 6.48
C PHE A 135 -3.43 0.06 7.60
N ARG A 136 -3.78 -1.23 7.54
CA ARG A 136 -3.37 -2.23 8.54
C ARG A 136 -2.99 -3.53 7.85
N PHE A 137 -1.72 -3.89 7.90
CA PHE A 137 -1.25 -5.17 7.40
C PHE A 137 -1.31 -6.24 8.49
N ALA A 138 -1.93 -7.38 8.18
CA ALA A 138 -1.95 -8.57 9.02
C ALA A 138 -1.03 -9.64 8.40
N PRO A 139 0.22 -9.81 8.90
CA PRO A 139 1.19 -10.74 8.32
C PRO A 139 0.73 -12.19 8.35
N GLU A 140 0.07 -12.62 9.42
CA GLU A 140 -0.42 -13.99 9.58
C GLU A 140 -1.49 -14.34 8.54
N GLU A 141 -2.31 -13.35 8.16
CA GLU A 141 -3.39 -13.51 7.17
C GLU A 141 -2.94 -13.12 5.76
N GLN A 142 -1.72 -12.60 5.62
CA GLN A 142 -1.20 -11.99 4.39
C GLN A 142 -2.24 -11.04 3.75
N THR A 143 -2.85 -10.17 4.57
CA THR A 143 -3.96 -9.31 4.13
C THR A 143 -3.73 -7.87 4.54
N LEU A 144 -3.88 -6.95 3.58
CA LEU A 144 -3.88 -5.51 3.82
C LEU A 144 -5.32 -5.02 3.98
N TYR A 145 -5.63 -4.55 5.17
CA TYR A 145 -6.91 -3.96 5.53
C TYR A 145 -6.85 -2.44 5.43
N GLY A 146 -7.98 -1.83 5.06
CA GLY A 146 -8.24 -0.42 5.17
C GLY A 146 -9.30 -0.17 6.25
N GLN A 147 -9.13 0.90 7.02
CA GLN A 147 -10.11 1.37 7.99
C GLN A 147 -10.49 2.82 7.67
N LEU A 148 -11.73 3.02 7.25
CA LEU A 148 -12.29 4.33 6.99
C LEU A 148 -12.84 4.93 8.28
N ASN A 149 -12.35 6.11 8.65
CA ASN A 149 -12.74 6.82 9.86
C ASN A 149 -13.36 8.16 9.50
N VAL A 150 -14.70 8.26 9.59
CA VAL A 150 -15.43 9.51 9.32
C VAL A 150 -15.14 10.55 10.41
N ALA A 151 -14.40 11.60 10.07
CA ALA A 151 -13.94 12.66 10.97
C ALA A 151 -14.96 13.80 11.11
N GLY A 152 -15.68 14.13 10.03
CA GLY A 152 -16.64 15.22 10.00
C GLY A 152 -17.83 14.93 9.12
N VAL A 153 -19.00 15.47 9.49
CA VAL A 153 -20.24 15.39 8.71
C VAL A 153 -20.89 16.77 8.73
N ASN A 154 -21.30 17.24 7.56
CA ASN A 154 -22.05 18.46 7.36
C ASN A 154 -23.37 18.10 6.65
N VAL A 155 -24.50 18.54 7.21
CA VAL A 155 -25.84 18.21 6.73
C VAL A 155 -26.51 19.49 6.25
N GLU A 156 -26.99 19.48 5.00
CA GLU A 156 -27.63 20.64 4.40
C GLU A 156 -29.00 20.93 5.04
N GLY A 157 -29.30 22.21 5.25
CA GLY A 157 -30.64 22.67 5.65
C GLY A 157 -31.08 22.33 7.08
N MET A 158 -30.17 21.88 7.96
CA MET A 158 -30.49 21.52 9.34
C MET A 158 -29.95 22.50 10.39
N ALA A 159 -30.72 22.65 11.48
CA ALA A 159 -30.26 23.39 12.66
C ALA A 159 -29.10 22.65 13.37
N PRO A 160 -28.10 23.35 13.93
CA PRO A 160 -26.92 22.74 14.56
C PRO A 160 -27.21 21.77 15.72
N VAL A 161 -28.38 21.88 16.35
CA VAL A 161 -28.79 20.98 17.45
C VAL A 161 -29.23 19.61 16.96
N LEU A 162 -29.70 19.48 15.72
CA LEU A 162 -30.14 18.21 15.10
C LEU A 162 -29.01 17.52 14.33
N SER A 163 -27.95 18.24 13.97
CA SER A 163 -26.82 17.69 13.21
C SER A 163 -26.07 16.60 13.98
N GLY A 164 -25.97 16.69 15.31
CA GLY A 164 -25.27 15.70 16.14
C GLY A 164 -25.81 14.27 16.00
N PHE A 165 -27.14 14.11 15.90
CA PHE A 165 -27.76 12.79 15.70
C PHE A 165 -27.48 12.24 14.30
N VAL A 166 -27.63 13.07 13.26
CA VAL A 166 -27.39 12.67 11.87
C VAL A 166 -25.92 12.34 11.65
N THR A 167 -25.00 13.10 12.26
CA THR A 167 -23.57 12.80 12.26
C THR A 167 -23.30 11.41 12.83
N ALA A 168 -23.83 11.09 14.02
CA ALA A 168 -23.66 9.77 14.61
C ALA A 168 -24.28 8.65 13.76
N PHE A 169 -25.42 8.91 13.10
CA PHE A 169 -26.07 7.99 12.18
C PHE A 169 -25.21 7.71 10.94
N VAL A 170 -24.71 8.76 10.28
CA VAL A 170 -23.85 8.65 9.08
C VAL A 170 -22.52 7.99 9.43
N GLN A 171 -21.88 8.42 10.53
CA GLN A 171 -20.67 7.80 11.05
C GLN A 171 -20.89 6.31 11.37
N GLY A 172 -21.98 5.96 12.04
CA GLY A 172 -22.32 4.57 12.36
C GLY A 172 -22.54 3.73 11.10
N ALA A 173 -23.37 4.22 10.17
CA ALA A 173 -23.69 3.51 8.93
C ALA A 173 -22.45 3.26 8.07
N ILE A 174 -21.59 4.27 7.90
CA ILE A 174 -20.37 4.15 7.10
C ILE A 174 -19.33 3.31 7.84
N ASN A 175 -18.97 3.67 9.08
CA ASN A 175 -17.89 3.00 9.81
C ASN A 175 -18.20 1.53 10.09
N GLN A 176 -19.47 1.15 10.34
CA GLN A 176 -19.81 -0.25 10.66
C GLN A 176 -20.01 -1.13 9.44
N ARG A 177 -20.41 -0.56 8.29
CA ARG A 177 -20.70 -1.35 7.08
C ARG A 177 -19.52 -1.44 6.14
N VAL A 178 -18.68 -0.42 6.12
CA VAL A 178 -17.53 -0.32 5.22
C VAL A 178 -16.30 -0.96 5.84
N ASN A 179 -16.16 -0.92 7.18
CA ASN A 179 -14.97 -1.47 7.84
C ASN A 179 -15.13 -2.93 8.31
N PRO A 180 -14.04 -3.71 8.28
CA PRO A 180 -12.76 -3.40 7.63
C PRO A 180 -12.86 -3.61 6.11
N LEU A 181 -12.23 -2.72 5.35
CA LEU A 181 -12.06 -2.88 3.91
C LEU A 181 -10.94 -3.87 3.64
N VAL A 182 -11.16 -4.86 2.77
CA VAL A 182 -10.08 -5.76 2.32
C VAL A 182 -9.49 -5.20 1.04
N LEU A 183 -8.29 -4.63 1.11
CA LEU A 183 -7.65 -3.95 -0.02
C LEU A 183 -6.82 -4.91 -0.86
N LEU A 184 -5.96 -5.71 -0.22
CA LEU A 184 -5.12 -6.72 -0.87
C LEU A 184 -5.19 -8.02 -0.07
N ARG A 185 -5.32 -9.15 -0.74
CA ARG A 185 -5.35 -10.49 -0.13
C ARG A 185 -4.08 -11.27 -0.44
N GLY A 186 -3.85 -12.36 0.29
CA GLY A 186 -2.62 -13.15 0.22
C GLY A 186 -2.19 -13.56 -1.20
N GLN A 187 -3.13 -13.87 -2.11
CA GLN A 187 -2.77 -14.21 -3.50
C GLN A 187 -2.15 -13.05 -4.29
N GLN A 188 -2.44 -11.81 -3.91
CA GLN A 188 -1.87 -10.59 -4.50
C GLN A 188 -0.60 -10.15 -3.76
N LEU A 189 -0.39 -10.63 -2.53
CA LEU A 189 0.74 -10.32 -1.65
C LEU A 189 1.76 -11.46 -1.53
N THR A 190 1.58 -12.56 -2.26
CA THR A 190 2.52 -13.68 -2.29
C THR A 190 3.02 -13.91 -3.69
N LEU A 191 4.29 -14.27 -3.82
CA LEU A 191 4.92 -14.58 -5.10
C LEU A 191 5.35 -16.04 -5.08
N ASN A 192 5.01 -16.79 -6.13
CA ASN A 192 5.50 -18.15 -6.34
C ASN A 192 6.12 -18.21 -7.73
N ILE A 193 7.45 -18.17 -7.78
CA ILE A 193 8.22 -18.05 -9.02
C ILE A 193 8.97 -19.37 -9.25
N PRO A 194 8.64 -20.14 -10.29
CA PRO A 194 9.40 -21.35 -10.63
C PRO A 194 10.77 -20.96 -11.19
N VAL A 195 11.84 -21.47 -10.59
CA VAL A 195 13.23 -21.26 -11.01
C VAL A 195 13.74 -22.52 -11.69
N GLN A 196 13.38 -22.67 -12.97
CA GLN A 196 13.66 -23.88 -13.76
C GLN A 196 15.16 -24.23 -13.80
N ALA A 197 16.02 -23.23 -13.93
CA ALA A 197 17.47 -23.42 -13.94
C ALA A 197 18.04 -23.99 -12.62
N ALA A 198 17.35 -23.78 -11.50
CA ALA A 198 17.73 -24.31 -10.19
C ALA A 198 16.93 -25.56 -9.80
N GLY A 199 16.01 -26.01 -10.67
CA GLY A 199 15.12 -27.15 -10.40
C GLY A 199 14.25 -26.95 -9.15
N GLY A 200 13.76 -25.74 -8.89
CA GLY A 200 12.98 -25.45 -7.67
C GLY A 200 12.04 -24.26 -7.79
N THR A 201 11.41 -23.88 -6.69
CA THR A 201 10.45 -22.77 -6.60
C THR A 201 10.93 -21.77 -5.55
N LEU A 202 10.91 -20.49 -5.92
CA LEU A 202 11.09 -19.37 -5.00
C LEU A 202 9.71 -18.89 -4.55
N SER A 203 9.43 -18.95 -3.26
CA SER A 203 8.26 -18.35 -2.65
C SER A 203 8.63 -17.04 -1.94
N ALA A 204 7.73 -16.07 -1.96
CA ALA A 204 7.86 -14.82 -1.22
C ALA A 204 6.55 -14.54 -0.48
N GLN A 205 6.66 -14.17 0.80
CA GLN A 205 5.54 -13.74 1.63
C GLN A 205 5.81 -12.31 2.10
N ALA A 206 4.77 -11.47 2.07
CA ALA A 206 4.88 -10.12 2.57
C ALA A 206 5.12 -10.14 4.08
N ARG A 207 6.23 -9.57 4.51
CA ARG A 207 6.58 -9.41 5.92
C ARG A 207 6.03 -8.11 6.48
N GLU A 208 6.06 -7.06 5.67
CA GLU A 208 5.67 -5.72 6.06
C GLU A 208 5.05 -5.00 4.86
N VAL A 209 4.06 -4.15 5.13
CA VAL A 209 3.50 -3.22 4.15
C VAL A 209 3.45 -1.85 4.79
N HIS A 210 4.07 -0.87 4.15
CA HIS A 210 4.09 0.51 4.59
C HIS A 210 3.45 1.41 3.53
N GLU A 211 2.59 2.32 3.96
CA GLU A 211 1.96 3.31 3.10
C GLU A 211 2.68 4.67 3.17
N GLU A 212 2.77 5.34 2.03
CA GLU A 212 3.21 6.73 1.92
C GLU A 212 2.22 7.47 1.01
N ALA A 213 1.47 8.43 1.56
CA ALA A 213 0.57 9.29 0.79
C ALA A 213 1.23 10.65 0.56
N LYS A 214 1.77 10.88 -0.64
CA LYS A 214 2.55 12.07 -0.95
C LYS A 214 2.39 12.49 -2.40
N ASP A 215 2.40 13.80 -2.66
CA ASP A 215 2.38 14.38 -4.01
C ASP A 215 1.22 13.87 -4.89
N GLY A 216 0.03 13.69 -4.30
CA GLY A 216 -1.16 13.17 -5.02
C GLY A 216 -1.10 11.68 -5.32
N LYS A 217 -0.22 10.94 -4.63
CA LYS A 217 0.01 9.51 -4.86
C LYS A 217 0.02 8.73 -3.56
N LEU A 218 -0.53 7.53 -3.61
CA LEU A 218 -0.39 6.51 -2.59
C LEU A 218 0.66 5.50 -3.04
N ARG A 219 1.70 5.33 -2.24
CA ARG A 219 2.74 4.32 -2.45
C ARG A 219 2.61 3.27 -1.36
N LEU A 220 2.47 2.02 -1.77
CA LEU A 220 2.51 0.86 -0.89
C LEU A 220 3.86 0.18 -1.09
N LEU A 221 4.69 0.20 -0.04
CA LEU A 221 5.97 -0.47 0.02
C LEU A 221 5.76 -1.83 0.68
N VAL A 222 5.85 -2.90 -0.10
CA VAL A 222 5.62 -4.28 0.35
C VAL A 222 6.96 -4.99 0.47
N THR A 223 7.42 -5.25 1.69
CA THR A 223 8.68 -5.94 1.98
C THR A 223 8.42 -7.45 2.07
N TYR A 224 9.21 -8.27 1.37
CA TYR A 224 9.02 -9.72 1.31
C TYR A 224 10.13 -10.51 1.98
N ASP A 225 9.76 -11.62 2.61
CA ASP A 225 10.67 -12.71 2.97
C ASP A 225 10.65 -13.78 1.89
N PHE A 226 11.82 -14.09 1.33
CA PHE A 226 11.98 -15.07 0.26
C PHE A 226 12.47 -16.42 0.79
N LYS A 227 11.88 -17.51 0.31
CA LYS A 227 12.27 -18.88 0.63
C LYS A 227 12.38 -19.72 -0.65
N GLY A 228 13.50 -20.39 -0.83
CA GLY A 228 13.69 -21.34 -1.93
C GLY A 228 13.41 -22.76 -1.48
N ALA A 229 12.61 -23.50 -2.26
CA ALA A 229 12.44 -24.94 -2.12
C ALA A 229 12.94 -25.63 -3.37
N LYS A 230 13.84 -26.62 -3.22
CA LYS A 230 14.22 -27.48 -4.34
C LYS A 230 13.01 -28.35 -4.71
N GLY A 231 12.74 -28.50 -6.01
CA GLY A 231 11.76 -29.45 -6.50
C GLY A 231 12.23 -30.85 -6.10
N GLY A 232 11.37 -31.57 -5.38
CA GLY A 232 11.64 -32.96 -5.00
C GLY A 232 11.88 -33.80 -6.25
N GLN A 233 12.93 -34.60 -6.22
CA GLN A 233 12.93 -35.89 -6.92
C GLN A 233 12.05 -36.86 -6.13
#